data_AF-A0A958B673-F1
#
_entry.id   AF-A0A958B673-F1
#
_cell.length_a   1.000
_cell.length_b   1.000
_cell.length_c   1.000
_cell.angle_alpha   90.00
_cell.angle_beta   90.00
_cell.angle_gamma   90.00
#
_symmetry.space_group_name_H-M   'P 1'
#
loop_
_entity.id
_entity.type
_entity.pdbx_description
1 polymer ?
#
loop_
_entity_poly.entity_id
_entity_poly.type
_entity_poly.pdbx_seq_one_letter_code
_entity_poly.pdbx_strand_id
1 'polypeptide(L)'
;MVGTELRVIYGDKEEVLALLGQSTAYIERTHLTMRHFNGRLTRKTLAFSKDLTMYKAAATWEDLVYNFARPVKSLRLELFDDPRRRWLPRTPAMVAALTDHIWTVKELLTAFPVPTNSNT
;
A
#
# COMPACT_ATOMS: atom_id res chain seq x y z
N MET A 1 8.77 24.04 -11.67
CA MET A 1 9.68 22.93 -12.01
C MET A 1 9.96 23.02 -13.49
N VAL A 2 11.17 23.41 -13.89
CA VAL A 2 11.58 23.39 -15.31
C VAL A 2 12.22 22.03 -15.57
N GLY A 3 11.65 21.26 -16.49
CA GLY A 3 12.22 19.98 -16.95
C GLY A 3 11.67 18.69 -16.33
N THR A 4 10.47 18.68 -15.75
CA THR A 4 9.84 17.44 -15.23
C THR A 4 8.69 17.00 -16.13
N GLU A 5 8.74 15.77 -16.63
CA GLU A 5 7.68 15.16 -17.44
C GLU A 5 6.89 14.15 -16.59
N LEU A 6 5.56 14.26 -16.58
CA LEU A 6 4.70 13.35 -15.84
C LEU A 6 4.26 12.19 -16.74
N ARG A 7 4.53 10.96 -16.29
CA ARG A 7 4.19 9.73 -17.01
C ARG A 7 3.23 8.88 -16.19
N VAL A 8 2.12 8.49 -16.80
CA VAL A 8 1.20 7.48 -16.26
C VAL A 8 1.76 6.09 -16.60
N ILE A 9 1.94 5.25 -15.59
CA ILE A 9 2.49 3.89 -15.73
C ILE A 9 1.38 2.84 -15.76
N TYR A 10 0.32 3.05 -14.98
CA TYR A 10 -0.84 2.16 -14.86
C TYR A 10 -2.14 2.95 -15.02
N GLY A 11 -3.15 2.32 -15.62
CA GLY A 11 -4.45 2.93 -15.89
C GLY A 11 -4.50 3.73 -17.19
N ASP A 12 -5.70 4.22 -17.52
CA ASP A 12 -5.89 5.13 -18.65
C ASP A 12 -5.32 6.53 -18.33
N LYS A 13 -4.66 7.13 -19.32
CA LYS A 13 -3.95 8.40 -19.12
C LYS A 13 -4.93 9.55 -18.83
N GLU A 14 -6.05 9.63 -19.53
CA GLU A 14 -7.00 10.72 -19.40
C GLU A 14 -7.72 10.63 -18.05
N GLU A 15 -8.15 9.43 -17.67
CA GLU A 15 -8.82 9.17 -16.39
C GLU A 15 -7.91 9.48 -15.20
N VAL A 16 -6.66 8.99 -15.22
CA VAL A 16 -5.70 9.22 -14.13
C VAL A 16 -5.40 10.71 -13.97
N LEU A 17 -5.19 11.43 -15.08
CA LEU A 17 -4.92 12.87 -15.03
C LEU A 17 -6.14 13.68 -14.60
N ALA A 18 -7.35 13.27 -14.97
CA ALA A 18 -8.58 13.90 -14.51
C ALA A 18 -8.80 13.70 -13.00
N LEU A 19 -8.50 12.49 -12.48
CA LEU A 19 -8.71 12.15 -11.08
C LEU A 19 -7.65 12.73 -10.14
N LEU A 20 -6.37 12.62 -10.51
CA LEU A 20 -5.23 12.95 -9.62
C LEU A 20 -4.53 14.26 -9.97
N GLY A 21 -4.86 14.85 -11.13
CA GLY A 21 -4.19 16.03 -11.65
C GLY A 21 -2.74 15.76 -12.09
N GLN A 22 -2.04 16.82 -12.46
CA GLN A 22 -0.61 16.76 -12.82
C GLN A 22 0.26 16.85 -11.55
N SER A 23 0.10 15.89 -10.64
CA SER A 23 0.78 15.89 -9.34
C SER A 23 1.37 14.52 -9.01
N THR A 24 2.58 14.50 -8.45
CA THR A 24 3.22 13.29 -7.91
C THR A 24 2.99 13.12 -6.41
N ALA A 25 2.21 14.02 -5.76
CA ALA A 25 2.05 14.05 -4.31
C ALA A 25 1.53 12.73 -3.71
N TYR A 26 0.71 11.98 -4.46
CA TYR A 26 0.19 10.68 -4.04
C TYR A 26 1.27 9.61 -4.04
N ILE A 27 2.10 9.56 -5.09
CA ILE A 27 3.24 8.65 -5.21
C ILE A 27 4.27 8.96 -4.11
N GLU A 28 4.58 10.24 -3.89
CA GLU A 28 5.51 10.65 -2.83
C GLU A 28 5.00 10.30 -1.42
N ARG A 29 3.68 10.37 -1.20
CA ARG A 29 3.06 9.91 0.04
C ARG A 29 3.21 8.40 0.21
N THR A 30 3.04 7.61 -0.85
CA THR A 30 3.33 6.17 -0.82
C THR A 30 4.80 5.92 -0.50
N HIS A 31 5.75 6.58 -1.17
CA HIS A 31 7.18 6.44 -0.87
C HIS A 31 7.54 6.82 0.58
N LEU A 32 6.85 7.78 1.18
CA LEU A 32 7.03 8.13 2.59
C LEU A 32 6.53 7.00 3.51
N THR A 33 5.35 6.43 3.22
CA THR A 33 4.84 5.23 3.89
C THR A 33 5.89 4.11 3.79
N MET A 34 6.38 3.80 2.59
CA MET A 34 7.38 2.75 2.40
C MET A 34 8.62 2.93 3.27
N ARG A 35 9.16 4.15 3.35
CA ARG A 35 10.33 4.43 4.20
C ARG A 35 10.05 4.29 5.70
N HIS A 36 8.81 4.42 6.12
CA HIS A 36 8.42 4.28 7.52
C HIS A 36 8.13 2.83 7.92
N PHE A 37 7.55 2.03 7.01
CA PHE A 37 7.16 0.64 7.27
C PHE A 37 8.25 -0.35 6.89
N ASN A 38 9.09 -0.02 5.91
CA ASN A 38 10.13 -0.90 5.40
C ASN A 38 11.51 -0.45 5.90
N GLY A 39 12.03 -1.13 6.92
CA GLY A 39 13.36 -0.89 7.49
C GLY A 39 14.52 -1.05 6.49
N ARG A 40 14.27 -1.65 5.32
CA ARG A 40 15.24 -1.77 4.22
C ARG A 40 15.38 -0.49 3.40
N LEU A 41 14.43 0.44 3.52
CA LEU A 41 14.39 1.73 2.82
C LEU A 41 14.81 2.92 3.70
N THR A 42 15.23 2.67 4.95
CA THR A 42 15.72 3.72 5.83
C THR A 42 17.16 4.11 5.49
N ARG A 43 17.51 5.37 5.75
CA ARG A 43 18.84 5.91 5.45
C ARG A 43 19.91 5.23 6.32
N LYS A 44 21.03 4.81 5.71
CA LYS A 44 22.17 4.16 6.39
C LYS A 44 21.79 2.87 7.15
N THR A 45 20.83 2.12 6.63
CA THR A 45 20.46 0.80 7.17
C THR A 45 21.45 -0.29 6.75
N LEU A 46 21.70 -1.24 7.65
CA LEU A 46 22.38 -2.50 7.31
C LEU A 46 21.41 -3.56 6.76
N ALA A 47 20.09 -3.30 6.81
CA ALA A 47 19.04 -4.21 6.38
C ALA A 47 18.65 -4.07 4.90
N PHE A 48 19.45 -3.40 4.07
CA PHE A 48 19.14 -3.22 2.66
C PHE A 48 19.08 -4.56 1.91
N SER A 49 18.25 -4.63 0.87
CA SER A 49 18.17 -5.84 0.04
C SER A 49 19.37 -5.89 -0.90
N LYS A 50 20.07 -7.02 -0.94
CA LYS A 50 21.20 -7.26 -1.86
C LYS A 50 20.75 -7.74 -3.25
N ASP A 51 19.52 -8.23 -3.34
CA ASP A 51 18.88 -8.70 -4.57
C ASP A 51 17.61 -7.89 -4.82
N LEU A 52 17.37 -7.54 -6.08
CA LEU A 52 16.16 -6.86 -6.53
C LEU A 52 14.89 -7.67 -6.23
N THR A 53 14.96 -9.00 -6.33
CA THR A 53 13.85 -9.91 -6.02
C THR A 53 13.46 -9.80 -4.55
N MET A 54 14.45 -9.73 -3.65
CA MET A 54 14.21 -9.55 -2.22
C MET A 54 13.68 -8.15 -1.90
N TYR A 55 14.11 -7.13 -2.64
CA TYR A 55 13.55 -5.78 -2.54
C TYR A 55 12.07 -5.76 -2.94
N LYS A 56 11.74 -6.32 -4.12
CA LYS A 56 10.37 -6.43 -4.62
C LYS A 56 9.48 -7.18 -3.63
N ALA A 57 9.93 -8.32 -3.11
CA ALA A 57 9.17 -9.08 -2.12
C ALA A 57 8.88 -8.27 -0.84
N ALA A 58 9.85 -7.48 -0.34
CA ALA A 58 9.63 -6.63 0.83
C ALA A 58 8.68 -5.46 0.55
N ALA A 59 8.76 -4.84 -0.63
CA ALA A 59 7.83 -3.80 -1.06
C ALA A 59 6.39 -4.36 -1.20
N THR A 60 6.25 -5.51 -1.86
CA THR A 60 4.95 -6.21 -1.98
C THR A 60 4.37 -6.57 -0.61
N TRP A 61 5.19 -7.09 0.30
CA TRP A 61 4.75 -7.41 1.66
C TRP A 61 4.21 -6.16 2.38
N GLU A 62 4.92 -5.05 2.29
CA GLU A 62 4.49 -3.78 2.88
C GLU A 62 3.16 -3.28 2.29
N ASP A 63 3.03 -3.28 0.95
CA ASP A 63 1.81 -2.88 0.27
C ASP A 63 0.62 -3.75 0.67
N LEU A 64 0.82 -5.07 0.78
CA LEU A 64 -0.22 -6.00 1.24
C LEU A 64 -0.65 -5.68 2.67
N VAL A 65 0.30 -5.52 3.59
CA VAL A 65 -0.01 -5.20 4.98
C VAL A 65 -0.72 -3.86 5.10
N TYR A 66 -0.26 -2.82 4.40
CA TYR A 66 -0.89 -1.49 4.45
C TYR A 66 -2.32 -1.52 3.92
N ASN A 67 -2.56 -2.19 2.79
CA ASN A 67 -3.86 -2.16 2.12
C ASN A 67 -4.88 -3.12 2.75
N PHE A 68 -4.47 -4.30 3.22
CA PHE A 68 -5.41 -5.36 3.63
C PHE A 68 -5.46 -5.58 5.14
N ALA A 69 -4.34 -5.46 5.86
CA ALA A 69 -4.25 -5.83 7.28
C ALA A 69 -4.21 -4.63 8.24
N ARG A 70 -3.90 -3.43 7.75
CA ARG A 70 -3.73 -2.25 8.62
C ARG A 70 -4.91 -1.28 8.51
N PRO A 71 -5.70 -1.10 9.59
CA PRO A 71 -6.70 -0.05 9.63
C PRO A 71 -6.08 1.35 9.62
N VAL A 72 -6.63 2.23 8.80
CA VAL A 72 -6.14 3.62 8.68
C VAL A 72 -7.13 4.57 9.36
N LYS A 73 -6.61 5.44 10.24
CA LYS A 73 -7.44 6.35 11.05
C LYS A 73 -8.29 7.32 10.24
N SER A 74 -7.88 7.69 9.02
CA SER A 74 -8.67 8.59 8.16
C SER A 74 -9.81 7.89 7.42
N LEU A 75 -9.83 6.54 7.40
CA LEU A 75 -10.82 5.75 6.68
C LEU A 75 -11.89 5.13 7.60
N ARG A 76 -11.75 5.30 8.91
CA ARG A 76 -12.72 4.79 9.89
C ARG A 76 -14.07 5.49 9.75
N LEU A 77 -15.15 4.74 9.96
CA LEU A 77 -16.51 5.29 10.01
C LEU A 77 -16.91 5.59 11.45
N GLU A 78 -17.64 6.67 11.65
CA GLU A 78 -18.25 6.97 12.94
C GLU A 78 -19.50 6.10 13.13
N LEU A 79 -19.60 5.46 14.29
CA LEU A 79 -20.75 4.69 14.72
C LEU A 79 -21.53 5.56 15.71
N PHE A 80 -22.74 5.95 15.33
CA PHE A 80 -23.59 6.83 16.15
C PHE A 80 -24.37 6.06 17.23
N ASP A 81 -24.57 4.76 17.04
CA ASP A 81 -25.48 3.95 17.88
C ASP A 81 -24.76 3.02 18.88
N ASP A 82 -23.43 3.03 18.92
CA ASP A 82 -22.65 2.17 19.83
C ASP A 82 -21.98 2.98 20.95
N PRO A 83 -22.47 2.90 22.20
CA PRO A 83 -21.92 3.64 23.34
C PRO A 83 -20.53 3.13 23.77
N ARG A 84 -20.09 1.97 23.30
CA ARG A 84 -18.78 1.38 23.63
C ARG A 84 -17.74 1.63 22.54
N ARG A 85 -18.17 1.87 21.30
CA ARG A 85 -17.27 2.03 20.15
C ARG A 85 -17.75 3.12 19.20
N ARG A 86 -17.12 4.29 19.30
CA ARG A 86 -17.34 5.41 18.38
C ARG A 86 -16.87 5.17 16.94
N TRP A 87 -15.84 4.34 16.72
CA TRP A 87 -15.18 4.22 15.41
C TRP A 87 -15.10 2.78 14.92
N LEU A 88 -15.58 2.56 13.68
CA LEU A 88 -15.38 1.33 12.93
C LEU A 88 -14.09 1.42 12.10
N PRO A 89 -13.03 0.64 12.41
CA PRO A 89 -11.79 0.62 11.65
C PRO A 89 -12.02 0.06 10.25
N ARG A 90 -11.34 0.64 9.26
CA ARG A 90 -11.33 0.18 7.88
C ARG A 90 -9.91 0.24 7.30
N THR A 91 -9.61 -0.68 6.41
CA THR A 91 -8.40 -0.67 5.59
C THR A 91 -8.67 -0.02 4.22
N PRO A 92 -7.62 0.41 3.50
CA PRO A 92 -7.78 0.88 2.11
C PRO A 92 -8.49 -0.13 1.20
N ALA A 93 -8.17 -1.43 1.31
CA ALA A 93 -8.82 -2.47 0.50
C ALA A 93 -10.32 -2.59 0.81
N MET A 94 -10.74 -2.38 2.06
CA MET A 94 -12.16 -2.31 2.43
C MET A 94 -12.87 -1.06 1.87
N VAL A 95 -12.15 0.05 1.68
CA VAL A 95 -12.70 1.27 1.06
C VAL A 95 -12.84 1.09 -0.44
N ALA A 96 -11.90 0.40 -1.07
CA ALA A 96 -11.94 0.02 -2.47
C ALA A 96 -12.85 -1.19 -2.78
N ALA A 97 -13.59 -1.71 -1.79
CA ALA A 97 -14.45 -2.89 -1.93
C ALA A 97 -13.74 -4.15 -2.45
N LEU A 98 -12.43 -4.28 -2.19
CA LEU A 98 -11.64 -5.48 -2.53
C LEU A 98 -11.74 -6.57 -1.46
N THR A 99 -12.17 -6.21 -0.26
CA THR A 99 -12.40 -7.12 0.88
C THR A 99 -13.46 -6.51 1.81
N ASP A 100 -14.12 -7.35 2.59
CA ASP A 100 -15.13 -6.96 3.59
C ASP A 100 -14.61 -6.99 5.03
N HIS A 101 -13.38 -7.44 5.25
CA HIS A 101 -12.76 -7.55 6.56
C HIS A 101 -11.28 -7.11 6.55
N ILE A 102 -10.74 -6.93 7.76
CA ILE A 102 -9.31 -6.68 8.00
C ILE A 102 -8.59 -8.01 8.02
N TRP A 103 -7.61 -8.18 7.15
CA TRP A 103 -6.88 -9.44 7.00
C TRP A 103 -5.88 -9.66 8.13
N THR A 104 -5.70 -10.92 8.51
CA THR A 104 -4.61 -11.37 9.35
C THR A 104 -3.34 -11.62 8.54
N VAL A 105 -2.18 -11.61 9.22
CA VAL A 105 -0.89 -11.99 8.62
C VAL A 105 -0.96 -13.39 8.00
N LYS A 106 -1.67 -14.33 8.65
CA LYS A 106 -1.84 -15.69 8.13
C LYS A 106 -2.56 -15.68 6.79
N GLU A 107 -3.68 -14.96 6.69
CA GLU A 107 -4.45 -14.86 5.45
C GLU A 107 -3.62 -14.25 4.32
N LEU A 108 -2.86 -13.20 4.61
CA LEU A 108 -1.96 -12.59 3.60
C LEU A 108 -0.94 -13.60 3.06
N LEU A 109 -0.33 -14.39 3.93
CA LEU A 109 0.68 -15.39 3.53
C LEU A 109 0.08 -16.59 2.79
N THR A 110 -1.21 -16.89 2.98
CA THR A 110 -1.86 -18.05 2.35
C THR A 110 -2.65 -17.71 1.10
N ALA A 111 -3.20 -16.50 0.98
CA ALA A 111 -4.04 -16.13 -0.16
C ALA A 111 -3.25 -15.53 -1.32
N PHE A 112 -2.16 -14.81 -1.04
CA PHE A 112 -1.29 -14.29 -2.08
C PHE A 112 -0.24 -15.35 -2.39
N PRO A 113 -0.29 -16.02 -3.55
CA PRO A 113 0.70 -17.03 -3.89
C PRO A 113 2.07 -16.36 -3.97
N VAL A 114 3.04 -16.91 -3.24
CA VAL A 114 4.45 -16.64 -3.55
C VAL A 114 4.65 -17.13 -4.98
N PRO A 115 5.17 -16.30 -5.92
CA PRO A 115 5.53 -16.80 -7.23
C PRO A 115 6.49 -17.94 -6.99
N THR A 116 6.05 -19.16 -7.27
CA THR A 116 6.95 -20.30 -7.26
C THR A 116 7.93 -19.99 -8.38
N ASN A 117 9.21 -19.85 -8.03
CA ASN A 117 10.27 -19.79 -9.03
C ASN A 117 10.22 -21.12 -9.78
N SER A 118 9.44 -21.18 -10.86
CA SER A 118 9.57 -22.20 -11.89
C SER A 118 10.94 -21.96 -12.52
N ASN A 119 11.96 -22.60 -11.97
CA ASN A 119 13.21 -22.83 -12.67
C ASN A 119 12.88 -23.75 -13.85
N THR A 120 12.59 -23.15 -14.99
CA THR A 120 12.69 -23.76 -16.33
C THR A 120 13.65 -22.93 -17.15
#